data_AF-A0A318VM57-F1
#
_entry.id   AF-A0A318VM57-F1
#
_cell.length_a   1.000
_cell.length_b   1.000
_cell.length_c   1.000
_cell.angle_alpha   90.00
_cell.angle_beta   90.00
_cell.angle_gamma   90.00
#
_symmetry.space_group_name_H-M   'P 1'
#
loop_
_entity.id
_entity.type
_entity.pdbx_description
1 polymer ?
#
loop_
_entity_poly.entity_id
_entity_poly.type
_entity_poly.pdbx_seq_one_letter_code
_entity_poly.pdbx_strand_id
1 'polypeptide(L)' 'MRNMEASKTPKAQAHDLIDELPDNASWEDVVYRLELHASIERGLADSEGGRVMPQVEVERRFGLRR' A
#
# COMPACT_ATOMS: atom_id res chain seq x y z
N MET A 1 -9.02 -20.01 8.04
CA MET A 1 -7.58 -20.07 7.74
C MET A 1 -7.42 -19.62 6.29
N ARG A 2 -6.87 -18.43 6.02
CA ARG A 2 -6.46 -18.08 4.65
C ARG A 2 -5.27 -18.98 4.31
N ASN A 3 -5.34 -19.67 3.18
CA ASN A 3 -4.22 -20.44 2.64
C ASN A 3 -3.02 -19.50 2.53
N MET A 4 -1.96 -19.81 3.28
CA MET A 4 -0.66 -19.18 3.16
C MET A 4 -0.02 -19.75 1.89
N GLU A 5 -0.43 -19.27 0.71
CA GLU A 5 0.47 -19.36 -0.42
C GLU A 5 1.77 -18.65 -0.02
N ALA A 6 2.91 -19.24 -0.36
CA ALA A 6 4.20 -18.62 -0.10
C ALA A 6 4.17 -17.20 -0.68
N SER A 7 4.19 -16.18 0.18
CA SER A 7 4.14 -14.79 -0.26
C SER A 7 5.26 -14.56 -1.26
N LYS A 8 4.90 -14.06 -2.45
CA LYS A 8 5.85 -13.76 -3.52
C LYS A 8 6.93 -12.83 -2.96
N THR A 9 8.18 -13.00 -3.41
CA THR A 9 9.25 -12.07 -3.01
C THR A 9 8.93 -10.65 -3.53
N PRO A 10 9.42 -9.58 -2.88
CA PRO A 10 9.20 -8.21 -3.35
C PRO A 10 9.62 -8.01 -4.82
N LYS A 11 10.67 -8.69 -5.26
CA LYS A 11 11.10 -8.68 -6.67
C LYS A 11 10.05 -9.29 -7.60
N ALA A 12 9.47 -10.43 -7.24
CA ALA A 12 8.45 -11.08 -8.06
C ALA A 12 7.16 -10.24 -8.11
N GLN A 13 6.77 -9.64 -6.98
CA GLN A 13 5.61 -8.73 -6.93
C GLN A 13 5.85 -7.46 -7.76
N ALA A 14 7.07 -6.90 -7.72
CA ALA A 14 7.42 -5.75 -8.56
C ALA A 14 7.35 -6.08 -10.05
N HIS A 15 7.78 -7.27 -10.47
CA HIS A 15 7.60 -7.73 -11.84
C HIS A 15 6.12 -7.78 -12.24
N ASP A 16 5.27 -8.44 -11.44
CA ASP A 16 3.82 -8.49 -11.73
C ASP A 16 3.21 -7.09 -11.86
N LEU A 17 3.59 -6.15 -10.98
CA LEU A 17 3.09 -4.77 -11.00
C LEU A 17 3.55 -3.99 -12.23
N ILE A 18 4.76 -4.24 -12.72
CA ILE A 18 5.31 -3.61 -13.92
C ILE A 18 4.68 -4.21 -15.17
N ASP A 19 4.46 -5.53 -15.20
CA ASP A 19 3.88 -6.25 -16.35
C ASP A 19 2.42 -5.84 -16.62
N GLU A 20 1.73 -5.29 -15.61
CA GLU A 20 0.37 -4.73 -15.75
C GLU A 20 0.34 -3.29 -16.30
N LEU A 21 1.48 -2.62 -16.41
CA LEU A 21 1.53 -1.26 -16.94
C LEU A 21 1.40 -1.27 -18.47
N PRO A 22 0.78 -0.24 -19.07
CA PRO A 22 0.74 -0.12 -20.52
C PRO A 22 2.15 0.15 -21.08
N ASP A 23 2.43 -0.28 -22.31
CA ASP A 23 3.74 -0.11 -22.96
C ASP A 23 4.22 1.36 -23.05
N ASN A 24 3.28 2.31 -23.01
CA ASN A 24 3.57 3.75 -23.03
C ASN A 24 3.66 4.38 -21.64
N ALA A 25 3.70 3.57 -20.57
CA ALA A 25 3.87 4.05 -19.21
C ALA A 25 5.18 4.84 -19.07
N SER A 26 5.09 5.94 -18.34
CA SER A 26 6.25 6.74 -17.98
C SER A 26 6.98 6.16 -16.79
N TRP A 27 8.19 6.66 -16.52
CA TRP A 27 8.90 6.34 -15.28
C TRP A 27 8.14 6.80 -14.03
N GLU A 28 7.33 7.85 -14.13
CA GLU A 28 6.49 8.32 -13.01
C GLU A 28 5.40 7.30 -12.69
N ASP A 29 4.81 6.66 -13.70
CA ASP A 29 3.79 5.61 -13.51
C ASP A 29 4.37 4.36 -12.83
N VAL A 30 5.59 3.97 -13.22
CA VAL A 30 6.31 2.85 -12.61
C VAL A 30 6.57 3.13 -11.12
N VAL A 31 7.14 4.29 -10.81
CA VAL A 31 7.43 4.69 -9.42
C VAL A 31 6.14 4.77 -8.61
N TYR A 32 5.12 5.42 -9.16
CA TYR A 32 3.82 5.55 -8.50
C TYR A 32 3.23 4.18 -8.14
N ARG A 33 3.24 3.22 -9.08
CA ARG A 33 2.69 1.88 -8.84
C ARG A 33 3.42 1.15 -7.71
N LEU A 34 4.75 1.20 -7.69
CA LEU A 34 5.56 0.54 -6.67
C LEU A 34 5.38 1.18 -5.29
N GLU A 35 5.41 2.52 -5.22
CA GLU A 35 5.23 3.24 -3.95
C GLU A 35 3.82 3.10 -3.39
N LEU A 36 2.80 3.10 -4.26
CA LEU A 36 1.43 2.83 -3.86
C LEU A 36 1.31 1.45 -3.23
N HIS A 37 1.84 0.41 -3.89
CA HIS A 37 1.82 -0.95 -3.36
C HIS A 37 2.54 -1.04 -2.00
N ALA A 38 3.75 -0.49 -1.90
CA ALA A 38 4.51 -0.46 -0.65
C ALA A 38 3.77 0.31 0.45
N SER A 39 3.04 1.39 0.11
CA SER A 39 2.24 2.15 1.08
C SER A 39 1.09 1.36 1.67
N ILE A 40 0.45 0.51 0.85
CA ILE A 40 -0.65 -0.36 1.27
C ILE A 40 -0.13 -1.42 2.23
N GLU A 41 0.96 -2.11 1.87
CA GLU A 41 1.58 -3.14 2.73
C GLU A 41 2.01 -2.56 4.09
N ARG A 42 2.60 -1.36 4.11
CA ARG A 42 2.91 -0.66 5.36
C ARG A 42 1.65 -0.36 6.17
N GLY A 43 0.60 0.16 5.53
CA GLY A 43 -0.67 0.47 6.20
C GLY A 43 -1.37 -0.77 6.77
N LEU A 44 -1.33 -1.89 6.05
CA LEU A 44 -1.84 -3.18 6.53
C LEU A 44 -1.04 -3.66 7.75
N ALA A 45 0.29 -3.63 7.67
CA ALA A 45 1.16 -4.01 8.78
C ALA A 45 0.99 -3.09 10.01
N ASP A 46 0.73 -1.79 9.80
CA ASP A 46 0.40 -0.84 10.87
C ASP A 46 -0.95 -1.17 11.52
N SER A 47 -1.95 -1.52 10.70
CA SER A 47 -3.26 -1.94 11.20
C SER A 47 -3.19 -3.23 12.01
N GLU A 48 -2.52 -4.26 11.50
CA GLU A 48 -2.31 -5.54 12.20
C GLU A 48 -1.50 -5.37 13.48
N GLY A 49 -0.51 -4.47 13.46
CA GLY A 49 0.33 -4.14 14.61
C GLY A 49 -0.31 -3.17 15.60
N GLY A 50 -1.56 -2.74 15.39
CA GLY A 50 -2.25 -1.79 16.26
C GLY A 50 -1.65 -0.37 16.27
N ARG A 51 -0.80 -0.03 15.30
CA ARG A 51 -0.20 1.31 15.11
C ARG A 51 -1.19 2.24 14.40
N VAL A 52 -2.37 2.36 14.98
CA VAL A 52 -3.50 3.11 14.42
C VAL A 52 -3.89 4.28 15.34
N MET A 53 -4.58 5.26 14.77
CA MET A 53 -5.15 6.39 15.51
C MET A 53 -6.68 6.29 15.46
N PRO A 54 -7.39 6.47 16.60
CA PRO A 54 -8.85 6.56 16.59
C PRO A 54 -9.34 7.69 15.66
N GLN A 55 -10.41 7.43 14.92
CA GLN A 55 -11.02 8.40 14.00
C GLN A 55 -11.28 9.77 14.66
N VAL A 56 -11.75 9.74 15.91
CA VAL A 56 -12.05 10.94 16.72
C VAL A 56 -10.82 11.82 16.99
N GLU A 57 -9.61 11.24 16.98
CA GLU A 57 -8.34 11.96 17.13
C GLU A 57 -7.85 12.48 15.77
N VAL A 58 -8.02 11.71 14.69
CA VAL A 58 -7.77 12.17 13.32
C VAL A 58 -8.58 13.43 13.02
N GLU A 59 -9.88 13.40 13.27
CA GLU A 59 -10.77 14.55 13.06
C GLU A 59 -10.34 15.77 13.87
N ARG A 60 -9.90 15.57 15.12
CA ARG A 60 -9.39 16.66 15.96
C ARG A 60 -8.11 17.24 15.39
N ARG A 61 -7.18 16.38 14.95
CA ARG A 61 -5.87 16.79 14.40
C ARG A 61 -6.01 17.61 13.12
N PHE A 62 -6.98 17.27 12.27
CA PHE A 62 -7.21 17.95 11.00
C PHE A 62 -8.34 18.99 11.03
N GLY A 63 -8.92 19.29 12.20
CA GLY A 63 -9.98 20.29 12.33
C GLY A 63 -11.28 19.91 11.61
N LEU A 64 -11.57 18.62 11.46
CA LEU A 64 -12.71 18.10 10.69
C LEU A 64 -14.00 17.96 11.52
N ARG A 65 -13.97 18.29 12.82
CA ARG A 65 -15.18 18.35 13.64
C ARG A 65 -16.00 19.58 13.28
N ARG A 66 -17.18 19.36 12.72
CA ARG A 66 -18.22 20.38 12.58
C ARG A 66 -19.00 20.53 13.88
#